data_AF-A0AAE3H2G9-F1
#
_entry.id   AF-A0AAE3H2G9-F1
#
_cell.length_a   1.000
_cell.length_b   1.000
_cell.length_c   1.000
_cell.angle_alpha   90.00
_cell.angle_beta   90.00
_cell.angle_gamma   90.00
#
_symmetry.space_group_name_H-M   'P 1'
#
loop_
_entity.id
_entity.type
_entity.pdbx_description
1 polymer ?
#
loop_
_entity_poly.entity_id
_entity_poly.type
_entity_poly.pdbx_seq_one_letter_code
_entity_poly.pdbx_strand_id
1 'polypeptide(L)' 'MTTTIDGIYENGKITLNELPKNIEKAQVKVVFEETKQKVEPGKRKMGIFRGTITMSDDFDETMTELEEFWT' A
#
# COMPACT_ATOMS: atom_id res chain seq x y z
N MET A 1 -14.75 1.79 -31.68
CA MET A 1 -15.07 1.37 -30.30
C MET A 1 -13.83 0.67 -29.77
N THR A 2 -13.36 1.03 -28.57
CA THR A 2 -12.18 0.41 -27.96
C THR A 2 -12.66 -0.62 -26.95
N THR A 3 -12.20 -1.86 -27.05
CA THR A 3 -12.56 -2.94 -26.12
C THR A 3 -11.30 -3.38 -25.40
N THR A 4 -11.34 -3.32 -24.07
CA THR A 4 -10.30 -3.89 -23.20
C THR A 4 -10.78 -5.25 -22.74
N ILE A 5 -9.92 -6.27 -22.86
CA ILE A 5 -10.21 -7.63 -22.42
C ILE A 5 -9.09 -8.05 -21.49
N ASP A 6 -9.47 -8.47 -20.29
CA ASP A 6 -8.53 -8.98 -19.31
C ASP A 6 -8.10 -10.41 -19.67
N GLY A 7 -6.87 -10.73 -19.30
CA GLY A 7 -6.31 -12.05 -19.54
C GLY A 7 -5.11 -12.32 -18.66
N ILE A 8 -4.67 -13.57 -18.68
CA ILE A 8 -3.52 -14.03 -17.92
C ILE A 8 -2.35 -14.19 -18.89
N TYR A 9 -1.22 -13.57 -18.56
CA TYR A 9 0.06 -13.81 -19.22
C TYR A 9 0.87 -14.81 -18.42
N GLU A 10 1.23 -15.94 -19.02
CA GLU A 10 2.06 -16.97 -18.41
C GLU A 10 3.01 -17.55 -19.46
N ASN A 11 4.33 -17.53 -19.17
CA ASN A 11 5.37 -18.14 -20.02
C ASN A 11 5.32 -17.75 -21.51
N GLY A 12 5.03 -16.48 -21.83
CA GLY A 12 4.95 -16.01 -23.21
C GLY A 12 3.60 -16.26 -23.90
N LYS A 13 2.63 -16.87 -23.21
CA LYS A 13 1.27 -17.11 -23.71
C LYS A 13 0.28 -16.21 -23.00
N ILE A 14 -0.58 -15.55 -23.78
CA ILE A 14 -1.73 -14.79 -23.27
C ILE A 14 -2.98 -15.65 -23.41
N THR A 15 -3.71 -15.84 -22.32
CA THR A 15 -5.03 -16.46 -22.30
C THR A 15 -6.05 -15.39 -21.98
N LEU A 16 -6.95 -15.10 -22.92
CA LEU A 16 -8.03 -14.13 -22.73
C LEU A 16 -9.12 -14.75 -21.85
N ASN A 17 -9.63 -13.99 -20.89
CA ASN A 17 -10.75 -14.44 -20.05
C ASN A 17 -12.07 -14.44 -20.83
N GLU A 18 -12.18 -13.55 -21.82
CA GLU A 18 -13.34 -13.42 -22.69
C GLU A 18 -12.93 -13.33 -24.15
N LEU A 19 -13.77 -13.89 -25.03
CA LEU A 19 -13.55 -13.77 -26.47
C LEU A 19 -14.25 -12.49 -26.99
N PRO A 20 -13.54 -11.64 -27.75
CA PRO A 20 -14.18 -10.51 -28.40
C PRO A 20 -15.22 -11.02 -29.41
N LYS A 21 -16.46 -10.52 -29.31
CA LYS A 21 -17.52 -10.83 -30.28
C LYS A 21 -17.21 -10.15 -31.62
N ASN A 22 -17.38 -10.90 -32.71
CA ASN A 22 -17.29 -10.41 -34.10
C ASN A 22 -15.93 -9.81 -34.51
N ILE A 23 -14.82 -10.33 -33.99
CA ILE A 23 -13.48 -9.95 -34.45
C ILE A 23 -12.79 -11.14 -35.11
N GLU A 24 -12.69 -11.12 -36.45
CA GLU A 24 -11.92 -12.12 -37.20
C GLU A 24 -10.41 -11.80 -37.20
N LYS A 25 -10.07 -10.51 -37.34
CA LYS A 25 -8.69 -10.02 -37.33
C LYS A 25 -8.66 -8.59 -36.82
N ALA A 26 -7.82 -8.31 -35.83
CA ALA A 26 -7.61 -6.97 -35.30
C ALA A 26 -6.16 -6.78 -34.85
N GLN A 27 -5.69 -5.54 -34.89
CA GLN A 27 -4.46 -5.14 -34.24
C GLN A 27 -4.70 -4.98 -32.73
N VAL A 28 -3.87 -5.60 -31.91
CA VAL A 28 -3.98 -5.57 -30.44
C VAL A 28 -2.77 -4.89 -29.82
N LYS A 29 -2.99 -4.18 -28.72
CA LYS A 29 -1.94 -3.63 -27.85
C LYS A 29 -2.05 -4.32 -26.50
N VAL A 30 -0.96 -4.93 -26.05
CA VAL A 30 -0.87 -5.60 -24.75
C VAL A 30 -0.27 -4.62 -23.76
N VAL A 31 -0.93 -4.45 -22.61
CA VAL A 31 -0.47 -3.58 -21.51
C VAL A 31 -0.23 -4.47 -20.30
N PHE A 32 0.99 -4.43 -19.75
CA PHE A 32 1.33 -5.11 -18.51
C PHE A 32 1.19 -4.11 -17.36
N GLU A 33 0.21 -4.31 -16.50
CA GLU A 33 0.12 -3.55 -15.27
C GLU A 33 1.02 -4.20 -14.22
N GLU A 34 2.01 -3.44 -13.75
CA GLU A 34 2.79 -3.85 -12.58
C GLU A 34 1.86 -3.85 -11.36
N THR A 35 1.28 -5.01 -11.06
CA THR A 35 0.66 -5.22 -9.76
C THR A 35 1.79 -5.16 -8.76
N LYS A 36 1.96 -4.02 -8.08
CA LYS A 36 2.83 -3.93 -6.91
C LYS A 36 2.41 -5.08 -6.01
N GLN A 37 3.25 -6.11 -5.92
CA GLN A 37 3.02 -7.20 -4.98
C GLN A 37 2.74 -6.52 -3.66
N LYS A 38 1.54 -6.71 -3.14
CA LYS A 38 1.16 -6.18 -1.84
C LYS A 38 2.09 -6.90 -0.88
N VAL A 39 3.20 -6.26 -0.54
CA VAL A 39 4.15 -6.78 0.45
C VAL A 39 3.29 -6.98 1.68
N GLU A 40 3.00 -8.23 2.01
CA GLU A 40 2.29 -8.51 3.24
C GLU A 40 3.11 -7.85 4.34
N PRO A 41 2.54 -6.90 5.12
CA PRO A 41 3.30 -6.25 6.16
C PRO A 41 3.75 -7.37 7.10
N GLY A 42 5.05 -7.67 7.08
CA GLY A 42 5.63 -8.72 7.91
C GLY A 42 5.15 -8.53 9.33
N LYS A 43 4.65 -9.59 9.96
CA LYS A 43 4.10 -9.55 11.32
C LYS A 43 5.10 -8.81 12.22
N ARG A 44 4.77 -7.59 12.65
CA ARG A 44 5.62 -6.79 13.55
C ARG A 44 5.79 -7.60 14.83
N LYS A 45 7.03 -7.87 15.25
CA LYS A 45 7.29 -8.52 16.54
C LYS A 45 6.79 -7.58 17.64
N MET A 46 5.82 -8.05 18.43
CA MET A 46 5.34 -7.36 19.62
C MET A 46 6.51 -7.18 20.60
N GLY A 47 6.64 -5.99 21.19
CA GLY A 47 7.66 -5.72 22.22
C GLY A 47 8.98 -5.10 21.76
N ILE A 48 9.12 -4.66 20.50
CA ILE A 48 10.29 -3.87 20.04
C ILE A 48 10.48 -2.55 20.80
N PHE A 49 9.42 -2.01 21.41
CA PHE A 49 9.47 -0.80 22.25
C PHE A 49 9.43 -1.11 23.76
N ARG A 50 9.62 -2.38 24.16
CA ARG A 50 9.62 -2.76 25.58
C ARG A 50 10.87 -2.16 26.25
N GLY A 51 10.70 -1.07 26.97
CA GLY A 51 11.77 -0.37 27.70
C GLY A 51 12.28 0.90 27.03
N THR A 52 11.68 1.35 25.92
CA THR A 52 12.05 2.61 25.24
C THR A 52 11.08 3.75 25.61
N ILE A 53 10.75 3.86 26.90
CA ILE A 53 10.07 5.05 27.42
C ILE A 53 11.15 5.88 28.10
N THR A 54 11.66 6.87 27.39
CA THR A 54 12.48 7.94 27.96
C THR A 54 11.52 9.03 28.40
N MET A 55 11.34 9.17 29.72
CA MET A 55 10.76 10.39 30.28
C MET A 55 11.72 11.54 29.99
N SER A 56 11.18 12.70 29.68
CA SER A 56 12.00 13.93 29.58
C SER A 56 12.48 14.30 30.98
N ASP A 57 13.69 14.84 31.10
CA ASP A 57 14.31 15.18 32.39
C ASP A 57 13.52 16.28 33.14
N ASP A 58 12.70 17.03 32.42
CA ASP A 58 11.86 18.13 32.90
C ASP A 58 10.38 17.72 33.16
N PHE A 59 10.05 16.42 33.11
CA PHE A 59 8.66 15.97 33.30
C PHE A 59 8.05 16.41 34.65
N ASP A 60 8.87 16.47 35.70
CA ASP A 60 8.46 16.89 37.04
C ASP A 60 8.67 18.40 37.29
N GLU A 61 9.15 19.17 36.30
CA GLU A 61 9.35 20.61 36.46
C GLU A 61 8.00 21.35 36.51
N THR A 62 7.91 22.30 37.45
CA THR A 62 6.73 23.14 37.60
C THR A 62 6.59 24.04 36.37
N MET A 63 5.47 23.93 35.66
CA MET A 63 5.16 24.79 34.53
C MET A 63 4.87 26.21 35.03
N THR A 64 5.88 27.09 34.97
CA THR A 64 5.80 28.49 35.40
C THR A 64 4.65 29.25 34.70
N GLU A 65 4.28 28.85 33.48
CA GLU A 65 3.16 29.42 32.72
C GLU A 65 1.79 29.20 33.37
N LEU A 66 1.64 28.19 34.23
CA LEU A 66 0.38 27.91 34.94
C LEU A 66 0.24 28.75 36.22
N GLU A 67 1.31 29.32 36.77
CA GLU A 67 1.24 30.14 37.99
C GLU A 67 0.50 31.46 37.76
N GLU A 68 0.61 32.02 36.54
CA GLU A 68 -0.02 33.27 36.14
C GLU A 68 -1.56 33.17 36.00
N PHE A 69 -2.10 31.95 35.89
CA PHE A 69 -3.55 31.70 35.84
C PHE A 69 -4.24 31.64 37.22
N TRP A 70 -3.47 31.54 38.31
CA TRP A 70 -4.00 31.41 39.68
C TRP A 70 -3.86 32.68 40.53
N THR A 71 -3.51 33.83 39.93
CA THR A 71 -3.52 35.17 40.57
C THR A 71 -4.62 36.04 39.97
#